data_AF-A0A2N0PLF7-F1
#
_entry.id   AF-A0A2N0PLF7-F1
#
_cell.length_a   1.000
_cell.length_b   1.000
_cell.length_c   1.000
_cell.angle_alpha   90.00
_cell.angle_beta   90.00
_cell.angle_gamma   90.00
#
_symmetry.space_group_name_H-M   'P 1'
#
loop_
_entity.id
_entity.type
_entity.pdbx_description
1 polymer ?
#
loop_
_entity_poly.entity_id
_entity_poly.type
_entity_poly.pdbx_seq_one_letter_code
_entity_poly.pdbx_strand_id
1 'polypeptide(L)'
;QQGTFYNIWYNKWSGGERSSKFTREKAKTRCNVKLDAGETKGDKISNTYFCLYFARGCCPFGYECNYWHRIPTDSDPVDTTIDSFGRDKFDEYREDMGGIGSFNRENRTLYVGHVTICPDMEDIVRKHFGEWGEIEKIKILKDKGVAFVSYTNSLNAEFAKEAMSNQSLDNNEVLNVRWATDDPNPKAKAEFKRKAEAMAAQAIIKSL
;
A
#
# COMPACT_ATOMS: atom_id res chain seq x y z
N GLN A 1 -18.91 14.65 -14.72
CA GLN A 1 -20.21 14.22 -14.17
C GLN A 1 -20.43 12.79 -14.64
N GLN A 2 -20.54 11.81 -13.73
CA GLN A 2 -20.43 10.36 -14.07
C GLN A 2 -21.77 9.59 -14.05
N GLY A 3 -22.90 10.26 -13.80
CA GLY A 3 -24.24 9.66 -13.78
C GLY A 3 -25.34 10.73 -13.88
N THR A 4 -26.58 10.30 -14.01
CA THR A 4 -27.75 11.18 -14.23
C THR A 4 -28.34 11.72 -12.94
N PHE A 5 -28.26 10.98 -11.83
CA PHE A 5 -28.74 11.43 -10.53
C PHE A 5 -27.77 11.10 -9.41
N TYR A 6 -27.75 11.93 -8.37
CA TYR A 6 -26.88 11.75 -7.20
C TYR A 6 -27.61 10.99 -6.10
N ASN A 7 -27.08 9.84 -5.69
CA ASN A 7 -27.59 9.08 -4.57
C ASN A 7 -26.90 9.56 -3.27
N ILE A 8 -27.68 10.21 -2.40
CA ILE A 8 -27.22 10.81 -1.15
C ILE A 8 -26.78 9.74 -0.14
N TRP A 9 -27.48 8.61 -0.05
CA TRP A 9 -27.19 7.54 0.92
C TRP A 9 -25.84 6.87 0.68
N TYR A 10 -25.47 6.67 -0.59
CA TYR A 10 -24.22 6.02 -0.97
C TYR A 10 -23.15 7.02 -1.43
N ASN A 11 -23.46 8.32 -1.39
CA ASN A 11 -22.61 9.41 -1.85
C ASN A 11 -22.04 9.15 -3.26
N LYS A 12 -22.89 8.65 -4.18
CA LYS A 12 -22.49 8.15 -5.51
C LYS A 12 -23.47 8.59 -6.58
N TRP A 13 -22.94 8.92 -7.76
CA TRP A 13 -23.75 9.13 -8.97
C TRP A 13 -24.27 7.79 -9.50
N SER A 14 -25.55 7.77 -9.87
CA SER A 14 -26.28 6.62 -10.40
C SER A 14 -26.95 6.98 -11.74
N GLY A 15 -27.27 5.96 -12.54
CA GLY A 15 -28.05 6.11 -13.78
C GLY A 15 -27.29 6.60 -15.03
N GLY A 16 -25.97 6.42 -15.12
CA GLY A 16 -25.17 6.63 -16.35
C GLY A 16 -24.68 5.31 -16.98
N GLU A 17 -24.19 5.35 -18.23
CA GLU A 17 -23.56 4.20 -18.88
C GLU A 17 -22.39 3.66 -18.04
N ARG A 18 -22.36 2.33 -17.82
CA ARG A 18 -21.32 1.64 -17.03
C ARG A 18 -19.90 1.82 -17.60
N SER A 19 -19.76 2.30 -18.83
CA SER A 19 -18.51 2.46 -19.58
C SER A 19 -17.52 3.44 -18.92
N SER A 20 -17.99 4.54 -18.31
CA SER A 20 -17.07 5.55 -17.73
C SER A 20 -16.47 5.19 -16.37
N LYS A 21 -16.79 4.02 -15.80
CA LYS A 21 -16.43 3.64 -14.42
C LYS A 21 -14.96 3.28 -14.18
N PHE A 22 -14.13 3.19 -15.23
CA PHE A 22 -12.77 2.64 -15.10
C PHE A 22 -11.64 3.65 -15.26
N THR A 23 -11.92 4.90 -15.61
CA THR A 23 -10.87 5.93 -15.68
C THR A 23 -10.51 6.37 -14.27
N ARG A 24 -9.38 5.88 -13.76
CA ARG A 24 -8.83 6.28 -12.46
C ARG A 24 -8.33 7.71 -12.57
N GLU A 25 -8.75 8.56 -11.66
CA GLU A 25 -8.24 9.93 -11.56
C GLU A 25 -6.91 9.95 -10.81
N LYS A 26 -5.94 10.71 -11.33
CA LYS A 26 -4.65 10.91 -10.67
C LYS A 26 -4.85 11.57 -9.31
N ALA A 27 -4.11 11.11 -8.30
CA ALA A 27 -4.07 11.76 -7.00
C ALA A 27 -3.60 13.23 -7.15
N LYS A 28 -4.26 14.14 -6.43
CA LYS A 28 -3.94 15.59 -6.49
C LYS A 28 -2.62 15.93 -5.80
N THR A 29 -2.25 15.13 -4.80
CA THR A 29 -1.10 15.35 -3.92
C THR A 29 -0.31 14.06 -3.75
N ARG A 30 0.98 14.18 -3.45
CA ARG A 30 1.89 13.08 -3.11
C ARG A 30 2.77 13.54 -1.96
N CYS A 31 2.93 12.70 -0.95
CA CYS A 31 3.82 12.98 0.17
C CYS A 31 5.28 12.91 -0.28
N ASN A 32 6.07 13.89 0.15
CA ASN A 32 7.52 13.87 0.07
C ASN A 32 8.08 13.59 1.47
N VAL A 33 8.47 12.34 1.70
CA VAL A 33 8.94 11.87 3.01
C VAL A 33 10.05 12.74 3.60
N LYS A 34 10.96 13.28 2.78
CA LYS A 34 12.09 14.09 3.28
C LYS A 34 11.66 15.47 3.81
N LEU A 35 10.55 16.00 3.30
CA LEU A 35 10.07 17.34 3.62
C LEU A 35 8.88 17.31 4.59
N ASP A 36 8.02 16.31 4.44
CA ASP A 36 6.72 16.24 5.11
C ASP A 36 6.79 15.41 6.40
N ALA A 37 7.80 14.53 6.54
CA ALA A 37 7.97 13.73 7.76
C ALA A 37 8.59 14.58 8.88
N GLY A 38 8.15 14.32 10.11
CA GLY A 38 8.62 15.04 11.29
C GLY A 38 7.88 14.66 12.56
N GLU A 39 8.27 15.31 13.65
CA GLU A 39 7.59 15.15 14.95
C GLU A 39 6.18 15.75 14.88
N THR A 40 5.23 15.04 15.49
CA THR A 40 3.82 15.37 15.58
C THR A 40 3.36 15.27 17.03
N LYS A 41 2.13 15.71 17.34
CA LYS A 41 1.51 15.41 18.65
C LYS A 41 1.36 13.90 18.86
N GLY A 42 1.23 13.12 17.78
CA GLY A 42 1.18 11.66 17.81
C GLY A 42 2.40 11.01 18.47
N ASP A 43 3.59 11.60 18.38
CA ASP A 43 4.80 11.03 18.99
C ASP A 43 4.75 11.06 20.54
N LYS A 44 3.88 11.88 21.12
CA LYS A 44 3.66 11.96 22.57
C LYS A 44 2.52 11.07 23.05
N ILE A 45 1.72 10.52 22.13
CA ILE A 45 0.57 9.68 22.42
C ILE A 45 1.02 8.22 22.39
N SER A 46 0.84 7.52 23.49
CA SER A 46 1.03 6.06 23.52
C SER A 46 -0.01 5.37 22.64
N ASN A 47 0.40 4.35 21.89
CA ASN A 47 -0.50 3.51 21.09
C ASN A 47 -1.28 4.29 20.01
N THR A 48 -0.59 5.18 19.29
CA THR A 48 -1.12 5.80 18.06
C THR A 48 -0.66 5.04 16.82
N TYR A 49 -1.14 5.47 15.66
CA TYR A 49 -0.90 4.87 14.35
C TYR A 49 -0.30 5.87 13.38
N PHE A 50 0.03 5.40 12.18
CA PHE A 50 0.46 6.28 11.09
C PHE A 50 -0.69 7.11 10.53
N CYS A 51 -0.39 8.32 10.08
CA CYS A 51 -1.40 9.20 9.50
C CYS A 51 -1.71 8.80 8.05
N LEU A 52 -2.95 8.38 7.77
CA LEU A 52 -3.39 8.05 6.41
C LEU A 52 -3.29 9.24 5.45
N TYR A 53 -3.60 10.44 5.93
CA TYR A 53 -3.54 11.65 5.11
C TYR A 53 -2.10 12.10 4.87
N PHE A 54 -1.18 11.81 5.79
CA PHE A 54 0.25 11.99 5.56
C PHE A 54 0.74 11.08 4.45
N ALA A 55 0.40 9.77 4.46
CA ALA A 55 0.76 8.86 3.37
C ALA A 55 0.27 9.38 2.00
N ARG A 56 -0.92 10.00 1.95
CA ARG A 56 -1.51 10.61 0.75
C ARG A 56 -1.01 12.03 0.43
N GLY A 57 -0.15 12.62 1.27
CA GLY A 57 0.38 13.98 1.09
C GLY A 57 -0.66 15.09 1.25
N CYS A 58 -1.70 14.88 2.06
CA CYS A 58 -2.79 15.83 2.24
C CYS A 58 -3.24 16.00 3.70
N CYS A 59 -2.37 15.69 4.68
CA CYS A 59 -2.69 15.95 6.08
C CYS A 59 -2.79 17.46 6.33
N PRO A 60 -3.94 17.98 6.80
CA PRO A 60 -4.12 19.41 7.03
C PRO A 60 -3.49 19.89 8.34
N PHE A 61 -3.13 18.96 9.24
CA PHE A 61 -2.71 19.29 10.61
C PHE A 61 -1.19 19.44 10.77
N GLY A 62 -0.37 18.91 9.84
CA GLY A 62 1.09 18.98 9.94
C GLY A 62 1.61 18.46 11.29
N TYR A 63 2.43 19.27 11.97
CA TYR A 63 3.00 18.95 13.29
C TYR A 63 1.94 18.82 14.40
N GLU A 64 0.73 19.34 14.21
CA GLU A 64 -0.36 19.21 15.18
C GLU A 64 -1.16 17.90 15.03
N CYS A 65 -0.78 17.03 14.09
CA CYS A 65 -1.46 15.76 13.90
C CYS A 65 -1.31 14.84 15.13
N ASN A 66 -2.37 14.11 15.47
CA ASN A 66 -2.37 13.11 16.55
C ASN A 66 -1.81 11.74 16.11
N TYR A 67 -1.44 11.62 14.84
CA TYR A 67 -0.92 10.41 14.22
C TYR A 67 0.51 10.66 13.73
N TRP A 68 1.30 9.60 13.61
CA TRP A 68 2.69 9.68 13.21
C TRP A 68 2.87 10.11 11.75
N HIS A 69 3.80 11.04 11.52
CA HIS A 69 4.26 11.47 10.20
C HIS A 69 5.68 10.96 9.95
N ARG A 70 5.86 9.64 9.91
CA ARG A 70 7.12 8.98 9.55
C ARG A 70 6.84 7.67 8.81
N ILE A 71 7.89 7.09 8.24
CA ILE A 71 7.82 5.76 7.61
C ILE A 71 7.91 4.68 8.69
N PRO A 72 7.16 3.57 8.58
CA PRO A 72 7.29 2.44 9.50
C PRO A 72 8.70 1.85 9.52
N THR A 73 9.14 1.46 10.69
CA THR A 73 10.43 0.85 11.02
C THR A 73 10.23 -0.51 11.68
N ASP A 74 11.27 -1.34 11.77
CA ASP A 74 11.17 -2.67 12.39
C ASP A 74 10.93 -2.67 13.91
N SER A 75 11.03 -1.49 14.54
CA SER A 75 10.73 -1.30 15.96
C SER A 75 9.25 -1.01 16.23
N ASP A 76 8.48 -0.69 15.19
CA ASP A 76 7.05 -0.38 15.34
C ASP A 76 6.24 -1.67 15.61
N PRO A 77 5.22 -1.61 16.49
CA PRO A 77 4.40 -2.77 16.81
C PRO A 77 3.60 -3.21 15.58
N VAL A 78 3.66 -4.50 15.27
CA VAL A 78 2.87 -5.11 14.19
C VAL A 78 1.63 -5.75 14.80
N ASP A 79 0.45 -5.36 14.31
CA ASP A 79 -0.83 -5.95 14.66
C ASP A 79 -1.41 -6.72 13.47
N THR A 80 -1.99 -7.90 13.76
CA THR A 80 -2.59 -8.77 12.74
C THR A 80 -3.99 -8.31 12.35
N THR A 81 -4.78 -7.77 13.27
CA THR A 81 -6.19 -7.38 13.03
C THR A 81 -6.34 -5.93 12.62
N ILE A 82 -5.35 -5.09 12.95
CA ILE A 82 -5.35 -3.65 12.62
C ILE A 82 -4.24 -3.36 11.60
N ASP A 83 -4.50 -2.45 10.65
CA ASP A 83 -3.47 -1.95 9.74
C ASP A 83 -2.63 -0.84 10.37
N SER A 84 -1.52 -0.48 9.71
CA SER A 84 -0.63 0.62 10.07
C SER A 84 -1.33 1.96 10.31
N PHE A 85 -2.55 2.17 9.79
CA PHE A 85 -3.32 3.40 9.93
C PHE A 85 -4.41 3.31 11.03
N GLY A 86 -4.46 2.22 11.80
CA GLY A 86 -5.43 2.04 12.88
C GLY A 86 -6.81 1.58 12.39
N ARG A 87 -6.91 1.01 11.19
CA ARG A 87 -8.17 0.51 10.62
C ARG A 87 -8.26 -1.00 10.74
N ASP A 88 -9.45 -1.51 11.02
CA ASP A 88 -9.69 -2.95 11.09
C ASP A 88 -9.51 -3.63 9.72
N LYS A 89 -8.75 -4.73 9.72
CA LYS A 89 -8.66 -5.66 8.59
C LYS A 89 -9.91 -6.53 8.54
N PHE A 90 -10.18 -7.08 7.36
CA PHE A 90 -11.35 -7.93 7.13
C PHE A 90 -11.00 -9.42 7.21
N ASP A 91 -12.01 -10.28 7.30
CA ASP A 91 -11.81 -11.72 7.25
C ASP A 91 -11.29 -12.17 5.87
N GLU A 92 -11.90 -11.65 4.81
CA GLU A 92 -11.55 -11.94 3.43
C GLU A 92 -11.06 -10.69 2.67
N TYR A 93 -10.24 -10.92 1.66
CA TYR A 93 -9.90 -9.88 0.69
C TYR A 93 -11.12 -9.54 -0.18
N ARG A 94 -11.18 -8.30 -0.64
CA ARG A 94 -12.13 -7.93 -1.70
C ARG A 94 -11.78 -8.66 -2.99
N GLU A 95 -12.79 -8.95 -3.82
CA GLU A 95 -12.62 -9.61 -5.12
C GLU A 95 -11.59 -8.90 -6.03
N ASP A 96 -11.52 -7.58 -5.91
CA ASP A 96 -10.63 -6.73 -6.69
C ASP A 96 -9.23 -6.56 -6.06
N MET A 97 -8.96 -7.25 -4.94
CA MET A 97 -7.75 -7.16 -4.11
C MET A 97 -7.43 -5.72 -3.66
N GLY A 98 -8.43 -4.84 -3.64
CA GLY A 98 -8.34 -3.50 -3.06
C GLY A 98 -8.58 -3.52 -1.55
N GLY A 99 -8.88 -2.34 -0.99
CA GLY A 99 -9.27 -2.22 0.42
C GLY A 99 -8.10 -2.38 1.39
N ILE A 100 -8.38 -2.70 2.66
CA ILE A 100 -7.39 -2.67 3.75
C ILE A 100 -6.52 -3.93 3.74
N GLY A 101 -7.11 -5.10 3.52
CA GLY A 101 -6.44 -6.39 3.56
C GLY A 101 -7.21 -7.36 4.46
N SER A 102 -6.65 -8.56 4.64
CA SER A 102 -7.22 -9.58 5.52
C SER A 102 -6.27 -9.93 6.67
N PHE A 103 -6.82 -10.16 7.86
CA PHE A 103 -6.04 -10.61 9.02
C PHE A 103 -5.69 -12.10 8.96
N ASN A 104 -6.37 -12.90 8.12
CA ASN A 104 -6.11 -14.33 7.97
C ASN A 104 -4.82 -14.62 7.17
N ARG A 105 -4.30 -13.62 6.46
CA ARG A 105 -3.10 -13.76 5.64
C ARG A 105 -2.29 -12.48 5.67
N GLU A 106 -1.11 -12.57 6.27
CA GLU A 106 -0.10 -11.54 6.15
C GLU A 106 0.38 -11.42 4.69
N ASN A 107 0.21 -10.24 4.12
CA ASN A 107 0.63 -9.94 2.76
C ASN A 107 1.61 -8.76 2.76
N ARG A 108 2.80 -9.01 2.25
CA ARG A 108 3.87 -8.01 2.12
C ARG A 108 4.12 -7.60 0.67
N THR A 109 3.30 -8.11 -0.25
CA THR A 109 3.49 -7.91 -1.70
C THR A 109 2.36 -7.10 -2.31
N LEU A 110 2.73 -6.04 -3.02
CA LEU A 110 1.83 -5.18 -3.75
C LEU A 110 1.88 -5.50 -5.24
N TYR A 111 0.69 -5.60 -5.84
CA TYR A 111 0.52 -5.52 -7.29
C TYR A 111 0.50 -4.04 -7.69
N VAL A 112 1.31 -3.69 -8.68
CA VAL A 112 1.40 -2.34 -9.25
C VAL A 112 1.13 -2.46 -10.76
N GLY A 113 -0.06 -2.07 -11.18
CA GLY A 113 -0.47 -2.07 -12.58
C GLY A 113 -0.42 -0.67 -13.19
N HIS A 114 -0.51 -0.65 -14.53
CA HIS A 114 -0.48 0.57 -15.35
C HIS A 114 0.84 1.35 -15.24
N VAL A 115 1.94 0.65 -15.03
CA VAL A 115 3.27 1.25 -15.11
C VAL A 115 3.64 1.41 -16.58
N THR A 116 4.22 2.55 -16.94
CA THR A 116 4.67 2.78 -18.31
C THR A 116 5.77 1.80 -18.70
N ILE A 117 5.58 1.11 -19.83
CA ILE A 117 6.54 0.15 -20.36
C ILE A 117 7.74 0.92 -20.94
N CYS A 118 8.87 0.82 -20.26
CA CYS A 118 10.13 1.44 -20.66
C CYS A 118 11.31 0.55 -20.24
N PRO A 119 12.52 0.74 -20.82
CA PRO A 119 13.70 -0.02 -20.45
C PRO A 119 14.04 0.05 -18.96
N ASP A 120 13.88 1.24 -18.38
CA ASP A 120 14.26 1.60 -17.00
C ASP A 120 13.12 1.37 -15.98
N MET A 121 12.06 0.67 -16.37
CA MET A 121 10.86 0.43 -15.56
C MET A 121 11.18 -0.11 -14.16
N GLU A 122 12.15 -1.02 -14.05
CA GLU A 122 12.55 -1.60 -12.77
C GLU A 122 13.17 -0.56 -11.83
N ASP A 123 14.04 0.30 -12.35
CA ASP A 123 14.72 1.33 -11.56
C ASP A 123 13.76 2.44 -11.15
N ILE A 124 12.82 2.81 -12.02
CA ILE A 124 11.75 3.77 -11.69
C ILE A 124 10.87 3.22 -10.55
N VAL A 125 10.43 1.96 -10.66
CA VAL A 125 9.63 1.32 -9.60
C VAL A 125 10.44 1.25 -8.30
N ARG A 126 11.70 0.79 -8.36
CA ARG A 126 12.59 0.69 -7.19
C ARG A 126 12.80 2.05 -6.52
N LYS A 127 13.07 3.10 -7.29
CA LYS A 127 13.26 4.47 -6.81
C LYS A 127 12.05 4.97 -6.04
N HIS A 128 10.84 4.85 -6.61
CA HIS A 128 9.65 5.41 -5.98
C HIS A 128 9.06 4.55 -4.86
N PHE A 129 9.12 3.22 -4.98
CA PHE A 129 8.62 2.33 -3.92
C PHE A 129 9.61 2.20 -2.76
N GLY A 130 10.92 2.38 -3.01
CA GLY A 130 11.95 2.33 -1.97
C GLY A 130 11.87 3.48 -0.96
N GLU A 131 11.20 4.58 -1.30
CA GLU A 131 10.96 5.71 -0.38
C GLU A 131 10.06 5.31 0.81
N TRP A 132 9.27 4.26 0.67
CA TRP A 132 8.26 3.85 1.66
C TRP A 132 8.70 2.68 2.55
N GLY A 133 9.90 2.13 2.34
CA GLY A 133 10.42 1.03 3.13
C GLY A 133 11.42 0.15 2.37
N GLU A 134 12.04 -0.79 3.10
CA GLU A 134 12.98 -1.73 2.52
C GLU A 134 12.27 -2.79 1.66
N ILE A 135 12.74 -2.92 0.42
CA ILE A 135 12.16 -3.84 -0.56
C ILE A 135 12.95 -5.16 -0.53
N GLU A 136 12.26 -6.27 -0.26
CA GLU A 136 12.82 -7.62 -0.31
C GLU A 136 13.01 -8.08 -1.76
N LYS A 137 11.99 -7.84 -2.62
CA LYS A 137 11.99 -8.35 -4.00
C LYS A 137 11.12 -7.49 -4.91
N ILE A 138 11.60 -7.26 -6.13
CA ILE A 138 10.83 -6.67 -7.22
C ILE A 138 10.75 -7.70 -8.36
N LYS A 139 9.53 -7.94 -8.86
CA LYS A 139 9.30 -8.76 -10.06
C LYS A 139 8.54 -7.93 -11.08
N ILE A 140 9.17 -7.70 -12.23
CA ILE A 140 8.60 -6.91 -13.32
C ILE A 140 8.06 -7.84 -14.43
N LEU A 141 6.84 -7.58 -14.89
CA LEU A 141 6.27 -8.14 -16.12
C LEU A 141 6.20 -7.03 -17.17
N LYS A 142 7.32 -6.81 -17.88
CA LYS A 142 7.51 -5.67 -18.80
C LYS A 142 6.41 -5.61 -19.86
N ASP A 143 6.05 -6.74 -20.47
CA ASP A 143 5.04 -6.82 -21.52
C ASP A 143 3.63 -6.41 -21.06
N LYS A 144 3.37 -6.41 -19.75
CA LYS A 144 2.07 -6.10 -19.15
C LYS A 144 2.03 -4.74 -18.45
N GLY A 145 3.16 -4.04 -18.31
CA GLY A 145 3.24 -2.83 -17.48
C GLY A 145 2.85 -3.11 -16.02
N VAL A 146 3.25 -4.28 -15.50
CA VAL A 146 2.95 -4.74 -14.14
C VAL A 146 4.23 -4.97 -13.36
N ALA A 147 4.25 -4.53 -12.11
CA ALA A 147 5.28 -4.85 -11.13
C ALA A 147 4.66 -5.50 -9.89
N PHE A 148 5.40 -6.41 -9.27
CA PHE A 148 5.14 -6.91 -7.93
C PHE A 148 6.26 -6.45 -7.02
N VAL A 149 5.91 -5.74 -5.96
CA VAL A 149 6.86 -5.19 -4.99
C VAL A 149 6.61 -5.85 -3.64
N SER A 150 7.56 -6.65 -3.17
CA SER A 150 7.54 -7.31 -1.87
C SER A 150 8.41 -6.55 -0.89
N TYR A 151 7.82 -6.06 0.21
CA TYR A 151 8.54 -5.41 1.30
C TYR A 151 9.03 -6.43 2.34
N THR A 152 10.03 -6.04 3.12
CA THR A 152 10.49 -6.82 4.27
C THR A 152 9.41 -6.88 5.36
N ASN A 153 8.79 -5.74 5.66
CA ASN A 153 7.77 -5.57 6.71
C ASN A 153 6.37 -5.32 6.11
N SER A 154 5.34 -5.89 6.74
CA SER A 154 3.93 -5.73 6.35
C SER A 154 3.43 -4.29 6.55
N LEU A 155 3.90 -3.58 7.58
CA LEU A 155 3.55 -2.18 7.82
C LEU A 155 3.96 -1.29 6.64
N ASN A 156 5.17 -1.49 6.09
CA ASN A 156 5.64 -0.74 4.92
C ASN A 156 4.81 -1.04 3.66
N ALA A 157 4.38 -2.29 3.47
CA ALA A 157 3.51 -2.65 2.36
C ALA A 157 2.13 -1.97 2.45
N GLU A 158 1.52 -1.98 3.63
CA GLU A 158 0.25 -1.29 3.88
C GLU A 158 0.38 0.22 3.66
N PHE A 159 1.47 0.81 4.17
CA PHE A 159 1.75 2.23 4.04
C PHE A 159 1.96 2.63 2.58
N ALA A 160 2.85 1.91 1.87
CA ALA A 160 3.17 2.16 0.47
C ALA A 160 1.94 2.01 -0.44
N LYS A 161 1.05 1.06 -0.15
CA LYS A 161 -0.19 0.88 -0.91
C LYS A 161 -1.07 2.13 -0.89
N GLU A 162 -1.25 2.75 0.27
CA GLU A 162 -2.05 3.98 0.37
C GLU A 162 -1.32 5.18 -0.22
N ALA A 163 0.00 5.28 -0.02
CA ALA A 163 0.81 6.39 -0.53
C ALA A 163 0.90 6.42 -2.06
N MET A 164 1.05 5.25 -2.70
CA MET A 164 1.24 5.12 -4.15
C MET A 164 -0.06 4.90 -4.93
N SER A 165 -1.21 4.77 -4.26
CA SER A 165 -2.50 4.60 -4.92
C SER A 165 -2.86 5.81 -5.79
N ASN A 166 -3.11 5.56 -7.08
CA ASN A 166 -3.45 6.58 -8.09
C ASN A 166 -2.36 7.65 -8.28
N GLN A 167 -1.12 7.40 -7.86
CA GLN A 167 0.01 8.26 -8.18
C GLN A 167 0.50 8.02 -9.61
N SER A 168 1.38 8.93 -10.07
CA SER A 168 2.24 8.69 -11.22
C SER A 168 3.66 8.39 -10.76
N LEU A 169 4.39 7.64 -11.59
CA LEU A 169 5.84 7.57 -11.50
C LEU A 169 6.41 8.70 -12.36
N ASP A 170 7.39 8.39 -13.21
CA ASP A 170 8.05 9.37 -14.08
C ASP A 170 7.26 9.68 -15.37
N ASN A 171 6.18 8.95 -15.72
CA ASN A 171 5.53 9.00 -17.04
C ASN A 171 4.04 9.39 -17.03
N ASN A 172 3.60 10.22 -16.07
CA ASN A 172 2.23 10.71 -15.91
C ASN A 172 1.11 9.64 -15.98
N GLU A 173 1.46 8.38 -15.73
CA GLU A 173 0.52 7.28 -15.63
C GLU A 173 -0.31 7.38 -14.34
N VAL A 174 -1.44 6.67 -14.28
CA VAL A 174 -2.21 6.52 -13.04
C VAL A 174 -2.13 5.08 -12.59
N LEU A 175 -1.30 4.84 -11.58
CA LEU A 175 -1.02 3.51 -11.06
C LEU A 175 -2.26 2.84 -10.45
N ASN A 176 -2.36 1.54 -10.66
CA ASN A 176 -3.28 0.67 -9.96
C ASN A 176 -2.54 -0.17 -8.91
N VAL A 177 -2.55 0.28 -7.66
CA VAL A 177 -1.92 -0.45 -6.55
C VAL A 177 -2.97 -1.29 -5.82
N ARG A 178 -2.68 -2.59 -5.65
CA ARG A 178 -3.56 -3.60 -5.02
C ARG A 178 -2.73 -4.57 -4.19
N TRP A 179 -3.40 -5.34 -3.34
CA TRP A 179 -2.79 -6.51 -2.72
C TRP A 179 -2.48 -7.57 -3.78
N ALA A 180 -1.29 -8.17 -3.72
CA ALA A 180 -0.94 -9.23 -4.64
C ALA A 180 -1.63 -10.55 -4.25
N THR A 181 -2.10 -11.29 -5.26
CA THR A 181 -2.47 -12.69 -5.10
C THR A 181 -1.22 -13.57 -5.02
N ASP A 182 -1.38 -14.83 -4.60
CA ASP A 182 -0.26 -15.78 -4.60
C ASP A 182 0.35 -15.95 -5.99
N ASP A 183 1.68 -16.04 -6.05
CA ASP A 183 2.38 -16.33 -7.30
C ASP A 183 1.99 -17.76 -7.75
N PRO A 184 1.48 -17.95 -8.97
CA PRO A 184 1.09 -19.28 -9.46
C PRO A 184 2.30 -20.21 -9.63
N ASN A 185 3.52 -19.70 -9.73
CA ASN A 185 4.73 -20.50 -9.91
C ASN A 185 4.99 -21.43 -8.71
N PRO A 186 5.01 -22.78 -8.89
CA PRO A 186 5.24 -23.72 -7.80
C PRO A 186 6.54 -23.48 -7.02
N LYS A 187 7.61 -23.05 -7.70
CA LYS A 187 8.89 -22.74 -7.05
C LYS A 187 8.78 -21.53 -6.12
N ALA A 188 8.08 -20.50 -6.55
CA ALA A 188 7.84 -19.30 -5.74
C ALA A 188 6.96 -19.62 -4.53
N LYS A 189 5.94 -20.47 -4.69
CA LYS A 189 5.11 -20.96 -3.57
C LYS A 189 5.93 -21.72 -2.53
N ALA A 190 6.80 -22.63 -2.98
CA ALA A 190 7.66 -23.40 -2.09
C ALA A 190 8.66 -22.50 -1.35
N GLU A 191 9.26 -21.51 -2.03
CA GLU A 191 10.15 -20.53 -1.41
C GLU A 191 9.41 -19.69 -0.36
N PHE A 192 8.22 -19.18 -0.68
CA PHE A 192 7.39 -18.40 0.23
C PHE A 192 7.01 -19.21 1.47
N LYS A 193 6.57 -20.46 1.29
CA LYS A 193 6.24 -21.37 2.40
C LYS A 193 7.44 -21.59 3.31
N ARG A 194 8.61 -21.91 2.74
CA ARG A 194 9.85 -22.11 3.51
C ARG A 194 10.25 -20.86 4.30
N LYS A 195 10.10 -19.67 3.71
CA LYS A 195 10.39 -18.40 4.39
C LYS A 195 9.41 -18.12 5.53
N ALA A 196 8.11 -18.36 5.32
CA ALA A 196 7.10 -18.22 6.34
C ALA A 196 7.35 -19.17 7.53
N GLU A 197 7.71 -20.43 7.26
CA GLU A 197 8.09 -21.42 8.28
C GLU A 197 9.35 -20.98 9.06
N ALA A 198 10.37 -20.47 8.37
CA ALA A 198 11.59 -19.97 9.01
C ALA A 198 11.32 -18.74 9.90
N MET A 199 10.49 -17.80 9.43
CA MET A 199 10.10 -16.60 10.19
C MET A 199 9.26 -16.99 11.43
N ALA A 200 8.32 -17.93 11.28
CA ALA A 200 7.56 -18.46 12.42
C ALA A 200 8.49 -19.13 13.46
N ALA A 201 9.47 -19.93 13.01
CA ALA A 201 10.45 -20.54 13.91
C ALA A 201 11.31 -19.50 14.65
N GLN A 202 11.75 -18.44 13.96
CA GLN A 202 12.50 -17.34 14.58
C GLN A 202 11.65 -16.56 15.59
N ALA A 203 10.37 -16.32 15.29
CA ALA A 203 9.45 -15.65 16.20
C ALA A 203 9.24 -16.46 17.49
N ILE A 204 9.11 -17.79 17.38
CA ILE A 204 9.03 -18.69 18.54
C ILE A 204 10.30 -18.58 19.40
N ILE A 205 11.49 -18.63 18.78
CA ILE A 205 12.77 -18.51 19.49
C ILE A 205 12.88 -17.15 20.21
N LYS A 206 12.46 -16.06 19.58
CA LYS A 206 12.49 -14.71 20.16
C LYS A 206 11.49 -14.51 21.30
N SER A 207 10.45 -15.33 21.36
CA SER A 207 9.42 -15.30 22.41
C SER A 207 9.74 -16.15 23.66
N LEU A 208 10.81 -16.96 23.60
CA LEU A 208 11.35 -17.74 24.71
C LEU A 208 12.43 -16.94 25.46
#